data_AF-A0A0A3IWK2-F1
#
_entry.id   AF-A0A0A3IWK2-F1
#
_cell.length_a   1.000
_cell.length_b   1.000
_cell.length_c   1.000
_cell.angle_alpha   90.00
_cell.angle_beta   90.00
_cell.angle_gamma   90.00
#
_symmetry.space_group_name_H-M   'P 1'
#
loop_
_entity.id
_entity.type
_entity.pdbx_description
1 polymer ?
#
loop_
_entity_poly.entity_id
_entity_poly.type
_entity_poly.pdbx_seq_one_letter_code
_entity_poly.pdbx_strand_id
1 'polypeptide(L)'
;MKLRDFMLGVVTGLAAAVIIKEVTEKVSPYKSANEILENIKADFKKDSPIDGSWIYMKTENFSNGFTEVPVYRGGISRLKNGEMETYEFAADARTGAVVDLQLVG
;
A
#
# COMPACT_ATOMS: atom_id res chain seq x y z
N MET A 1 -42.20 11.03 28.31
CA MET A 1 -40.75 10.87 28.59
C MET A 1 -40.01 12.16 28.27
N LYS A 2 -38.77 12.36 28.73
CA LYS A 2 -38.02 13.62 28.54
C LYS A 2 -36.97 13.45 27.43
N LEU A 3 -36.81 14.46 26.57
CA LEU A 3 -35.85 14.47 25.46
C LEU A 3 -34.37 14.33 25.90
N ARG A 4 -34.10 14.57 27.19
CA ARG A 4 -32.77 14.60 27.80
C ARG A 4 -32.04 13.26 27.78
N ASP A 5 -32.77 12.15 27.67
CA ASP A 5 -32.22 10.80 27.82
C ASP A 5 -31.77 10.20 26.46
N PHE A 6 -32.16 10.82 25.33
CA PHE A 6 -31.80 10.37 23.97
C PHE A 6 -30.40 10.82 23.52
N MET A 7 -29.90 11.94 24.05
CA MET A 7 -28.64 12.55 23.60
C MET A 7 -27.38 11.81 24.06
N LEU A 8 -27.46 11.00 25.13
CA LEU A 8 -26.31 10.32 25.74
C LEU A 8 -25.74 9.15 24.91
N GLY A 9 -26.53 8.57 24.00
CA GLY A 9 -26.06 7.51 23.09
C GLY A 9 -25.38 8.04 21.82
N VAL A 10 -25.91 9.12 21.24
CA VAL A 10 -25.53 9.60 19.89
C VAL A 10 -24.16 10.28 19.88
N VAL A 11 -23.84 11.06 20.92
CA VAL A 11 -22.56 11.81 20.99
C VAL A 11 -21.36 10.86 21.09
N THR A 12 -21.47 9.81 21.91
CA THR A 12 -20.37 8.88 22.22
C THR A 12 -19.94 8.06 21.00
N GLY A 13 -20.89 7.65 20.14
CA GLY A 13 -20.58 6.92 18.91
C GLY A 13 -19.86 7.77 17.86
N LEU A 14 -20.22 9.05 17.73
CA LEU A 14 -19.57 9.96 16.77
C LEU A 14 -18.19 10.42 17.26
N ALA A 15 -18.03 10.71 18.55
CA ALA A 15 -16.74 11.13 19.12
C ALA A 15 -15.64 10.06 18.94
N ALA A 16 -15.98 8.78 19.18
CA ALA A 16 -15.05 7.67 19.00
C ALA A 16 -14.60 7.49 17.53
N ALA A 17 -15.47 7.80 16.56
CA ALA A 17 -15.15 7.68 15.13
C ALA A 17 -14.20 8.79 14.61
N VAL A 18 -14.09 9.92 15.33
CA VAL A 18 -13.21 11.04 14.93
C VAL A 18 -11.79 10.86 15.47
N ILE A 19 -11.60 10.23 16.63
CA ILE A 19 -10.30 10.10 17.30
C ILE A 19 -9.60 8.77 16.94
N ILE A 20 -9.44 8.51 15.64
CA ILE A 20 -8.56 7.47 15.09
C ILE A 20 -7.66 8.05 13.99
N LYS A 21 -7.20 9.30 14.18
CA LYS A 21 -6.36 10.03 13.21
C LYS A 21 -5.05 10.60 13.77
N GLU A 22 -4.95 10.77 15.10
CA GLU A 22 -3.84 11.50 15.76
C GLU A 22 -3.12 10.68 16.85
N VAL A 23 -3.33 9.36 16.91
CA VAL A 23 -2.64 8.45 17.86
C VAL A 23 -1.69 7.49 17.13
N THR A 24 -0.98 7.99 16.11
CA THR A 24 -0.04 7.19 15.30
C THR A 24 1.30 7.89 15.03
N GLU A 25 1.56 9.08 15.59
CA GLU A 25 2.74 9.91 15.30
C GLU A 25 4.10 9.37 15.82
N LYS A 26 4.16 8.11 16.28
CA LYS A 26 5.38 7.44 16.77
C LYS A 26 5.60 6.03 16.22
N VAL A 27 4.89 5.68 15.14
CA VAL A 27 5.23 4.55 14.26
C VAL A 27 5.55 5.16 12.89
N SER A 28 6.41 4.51 12.09
CA SER A 28 6.62 4.92 10.70
C SER A 28 5.26 5.04 9.99
N PRO A 29 4.94 6.16 9.31
CA PRO A 29 3.69 6.30 8.57
C PRO A 29 3.65 5.40 7.32
N TYR A 30 4.76 4.73 7.02
CA TYR A 30 4.94 3.80 5.93
C TYR A 30 5.28 2.40 6.45
N LYS A 31 4.71 1.38 5.81
CA LYS A 31 5.14 -0.01 5.92
C LYS A 31 6.59 -0.16 5.46
N SER A 32 7.25 -1.25 5.84
CA SER A 32 8.61 -1.48 5.35
C SER A 32 8.61 -1.86 3.87
N ALA A 33 9.57 -1.33 3.10
CA ALA A 33 9.75 -1.69 1.70
C ALA A 33 9.91 -3.21 1.51
N ASN A 34 10.55 -3.90 2.46
CA ASN A 34 10.71 -5.36 2.43
C ASN A 34 9.37 -6.11 2.62
N GLU A 35 8.51 -5.65 3.55
CA GLU A 35 7.16 -6.22 3.72
C GLU A 35 6.32 -6.06 2.45
N ILE A 36 6.34 -4.87 1.84
CA ILE A 36 5.66 -4.60 0.58
C ILE A 36 6.21 -5.50 -0.54
N LEU A 37 7.53 -5.63 -0.66
CA LEU A 37 8.17 -6.47 -1.66
C LEU A 37 7.83 -7.96 -1.47
N GLU A 38 7.87 -8.51 -0.26
CA GLU A 38 7.50 -9.92 -0.04
C GLU A 38 6.02 -10.19 -0.31
N ASN A 39 5.11 -9.25 -0.01
CA ASN A 39 3.70 -9.37 -0.37
C ASN A 39 3.50 -9.40 -1.90
N ILE A 40 4.12 -8.46 -2.63
CA ILE A 40 4.07 -8.43 -4.11
C ILE A 40 4.68 -9.70 -4.71
N LYS A 41 5.82 -10.16 -4.19
CA LYS A 41 6.43 -11.44 -4.59
C LYS A 41 5.51 -12.63 -4.31
N ALA A 42 4.76 -12.63 -3.21
CA ALA A 42 3.80 -13.68 -2.89
C ALA A 42 2.58 -13.68 -3.82
N ASP A 43 2.14 -12.50 -4.30
CA ASP A 43 1.08 -12.39 -5.30
C ASP A 43 1.53 -12.89 -6.68
N PHE A 44 2.69 -12.44 -7.18
CA PHE A 44 3.25 -12.95 -8.45
C PHE A 44 3.47 -14.48 -8.43
N LYS A 45 3.89 -15.03 -7.28
CA LYS A 45 4.09 -16.48 -7.07
C LYS A 45 2.83 -17.34 -7.16
N LYS A 46 1.62 -16.74 -7.24
CA LYS A 46 0.36 -17.47 -7.46
C LYS A 46 0.16 -17.90 -8.92
N ASP A 47 0.83 -17.22 -9.87
CA ASP A 47 0.71 -17.45 -11.31
C ASP A 47 1.95 -18.15 -11.90
N SER A 48 3.16 -17.79 -11.44
CA SER A 48 4.41 -18.46 -11.84
C SER A 48 5.51 -18.30 -10.78
N PRO A 49 6.61 -19.08 -10.83
CA PRO A 49 7.85 -18.70 -10.17
C PRO A 49 8.31 -17.29 -10.54
N ILE A 50 9.20 -16.74 -9.72
CA ILE A 50 9.93 -15.49 -10.00
C ILE A 50 11.43 -15.77 -9.91
N ASP A 51 12.22 -15.14 -10.77
CA ASP A 51 13.67 -15.30 -10.86
C ASP A 51 14.41 -14.11 -10.21
N GLY A 52 13.80 -12.93 -10.22
CA GLY A 52 14.37 -11.72 -9.61
C GLY A 52 13.32 -10.81 -8.97
N SER A 53 13.75 -10.01 -7.99
CA SER A 53 12.92 -9.02 -7.32
C SER A 53 13.77 -7.94 -6.65
N TRP A 54 13.39 -6.66 -6.78
CA TRP A 54 14.08 -5.53 -6.15
C TRP A 54 13.09 -4.45 -5.68
N ILE A 55 13.50 -3.61 -4.72
CA ILE A 55 12.76 -2.43 -4.30
C ILE A 55 13.73 -1.35 -3.79
N TYR A 56 13.48 -0.08 -4.09
CA TYR A 56 14.19 1.03 -3.46
C TYR A 56 13.64 1.30 -2.07
N MET A 57 14.51 1.37 -1.06
CA MET A 57 14.10 1.58 0.35
C MET A 57 13.72 3.04 0.68
N LYS A 58 13.79 3.95 -0.30
CA LYS A 58 13.37 5.35 -0.17
C LYS A 58 12.07 5.55 -0.94
N THR A 59 11.12 6.27 -0.35
CA THR A 59 9.90 6.69 -1.05
C THR A 59 10.15 7.87 -1.99
N GLU A 60 9.49 7.88 -3.14
CA GLU A 60 9.30 9.06 -3.99
C GLU A 60 7.81 9.36 -4.17
N ASN A 61 7.49 10.55 -4.69
CA ASN A 61 6.10 10.97 -4.89
C ASN A 61 5.63 10.57 -6.29
N PHE A 62 4.61 9.71 -6.35
CA PHE A 62 3.89 9.37 -7.57
C PHE A 62 2.63 10.23 -7.68
N SER A 63 2.33 10.72 -8.88
CA SER A 63 1.10 11.48 -9.16
C SER A 63 0.40 10.92 -10.38
N ASN A 64 -0.89 10.64 -10.23
CA ASN A 64 -1.79 10.27 -11.33
C ASN A 64 -2.52 11.47 -11.95
N GLY A 65 -2.04 12.70 -11.67
CA GLY A 65 -2.67 13.96 -12.09
C GLY A 65 -3.77 14.47 -11.15
N PHE A 66 -4.30 13.63 -10.25
CA PHE A 66 -5.36 14.01 -9.29
C PHE A 66 -4.94 13.90 -7.82
N THR A 67 -3.98 13.04 -7.49
CA THR A 67 -3.52 12.80 -6.12
C THR A 67 -2.04 12.44 -6.12
N GLU A 68 -1.30 12.99 -5.16
CA GLU A 68 0.11 12.67 -4.91
C GLU A 68 0.22 11.63 -3.78
N VAL A 69 0.94 10.54 -4.03
CA VAL A 69 1.07 9.39 -3.14
C VAL A 69 2.55 9.05 -2.95
N PRO A 70 3.07 8.92 -1.72
CA PRO A 70 4.41 8.40 -1.49
C PRO A 70 4.44 6.91 -1.83
N VAL A 71 5.29 6.51 -2.76
CA VAL A 71 5.44 5.14 -3.24
C VAL A 71 6.85 4.62 -3.03
N TYR A 72 6.99 3.31 -2.87
CA TYR A 72 8.23 2.61 -3.17
C TYR A 72 8.19 2.11 -4.61
N ARG A 73 9.28 2.32 -5.36
CA ARG A 73 9.47 1.68 -6.66
C ARG A 73 10.22 0.36 -6.51
N GLY A 74 9.82 -0.64 -7.27
CA GLY A 74 10.46 -1.93 -7.33
C GLY A 74 10.23 -2.62 -8.67
N GLY A 75 10.70 -3.86 -8.77
CA GLY A 75 10.43 -4.70 -9.93
C GLY A 75 10.49 -6.19 -9.60
N ILE A 76 9.85 -6.98 -10.47
CA ILE A 76 9.79 -8.45 -10.43
C ILE A 76 10.16 -8.96 -11.82
N SER A 77 11.06 -9.93 -11.92
CA SER A 77 11.38 -10.61 -13.19
C SER A 77 11.13 -12.11 -13.09
N ARG A 78 10.66 -12.70 -14.19
CA ARG A 78 10.29 -14.12 -14.27
C ARG A 78 10.35 -14.67 -15.69
N LEU A 79 10.72 -15.93 -15.83
CA LEU A 79 10.59 -16.70 -17.04
C LEU A 79 9.17 -17.32 -17.12
N LYS A 80 8.31 -16.80 -18.00
CA LYS A 80 6.97 -17.36 -18.25
C LYS A 80 6.88 -17.87 -19.68
N ASN A 81 6.44 -19.11 -19.86
CA ASN A 81 6.33 -19.80 -21.16
C ASN A 81 7.63 -19.85 -22.01
N GLY A 82 8.79 -19.55 -21.43
CA GLY A 82 10.07 -19.43 -22.13
C GLY A 82 10.49 -18.00 -22.49
N GLU A 83 9.62 -17.02 -22.24
CA GLU A 83 9.87 -15.58 -22.43
C GLU A 83 10.18 -14.92 -21.08
N MET A 84 11.03 -13.89 -21.08
CA MET A 84 11.41 -13.16 -19.86
C MET A 84 10.50 -11.94 -19.67
N GLU A 85 9.54 -12.06 -18.76
CA GLU A 85 8.72 -10.93 -18.33
C GLU A 85 9.45 -10.19 -17.18
N THR A 86 9.68 -8.89 -17.35
CA THR A 86 10.12 -8.01 -16.26
C THR A 86 9.07 -6.93 -16.04
N TYR A 87 8.64 -6.76 -14.80
CA TYR A 87 7.69 -5.73 -14.41
C TYR A 87 8.36 -4.71 -13.49
N GLU A 88 8.13 -3.42 -13.74
CA GLU A 88 8.36 -2.35 -12.77
C GLU A 88 7.03 -1.96 -12.12
N PHE A 89 7.07 -1.63 -10.82
CA PHE A 89 5.90 -1.24 -10.04
C PHE A 89 6.15 -0.01 -9.19
N ALA A 90 5.08 0.74 -8.92
CA ALA A 90 5.00 1.71 -7.84
C ALA A 90 3.95 1.22 -6.83
N ALA A 91 4.33 1.11 -5.56
CA ALA A 91 3.44 0.66 -4.49
C ALA A 91 3.33 1.72 -3.37
N ASP A 92 2.10 2.09 -3.00
CA ASP A 92 1.81 3.05 -1.93
C ASP A 92 2.48 2.62 -0.62
N ALA A 93 3.37 3.48 -0.12
CA ALA A 93 4.19 3.20 1.06
C ALA A 93 3.36 3.02 2.35
N ARG A 94 2.12 3.52 2.39
CA ARG A 94 1.21 3.39 3.54
C ARG A 94 0.48 2.05 3.56
N THR A 95 -0.02 1.61 2.40
CA THR A 95 -0.90 0.44 2.30
C THR A 95 -0.19 -0.82 1.77
N GLY A 96 0.80 -0.64 0.89
CA GLY A 96 1.40 -1.68 0.06
C GLY A 96 0.64 -1.95 -1.25
N ALA A 97 -0.41 -1.20 -1.55
CA ALA A 97 -1.16 -1.37 -2.79
C ALA A 97 -0.33 -0.90 -4.00
N VAL A 98 -0.26 -1.74 -5.04
CA VAL A 98 0.35 -1.37 -6.33
C VAL A 98 -0.55 -0.35 -7.03
N VAL A 99 -0.03 0.86 -7.26
CA VAL A 99 -0.73 1.97 -7.91
C VAL A 99 -0.31 2.19 -9.37
N ASP A 100 0.81 1.62 -9.78
CA ASP A 100 1.27 1.53 -11.16
C ASP A 100 2.05 0.22 -11.35
N LEU A 101 1.88 -0.42 -12.52
CA LEU A 101 2.53 -1.69 -12.89
C LEU A 101 2.73 -1.72 -14.40
N GLN A 102 3.99 -1.77 -14.83
CA GLN A 102 4.38 -1.69 -16.24
C GLN A 102 5.23 -2.90 -16.62
N LEU A 103 4.93 -3.54 -17.75
CA LEU A 103 5.82 -4.53 -18.35
C LEU A 103 6.95 -3.79 -19.06
N VAL A 104 8.20 -4.18 -18.77
CA VAL A 104 9.42 -3.60 -19.31
C VAL A 104 10.17 -4.68 -20.08
N GLY A 105 9.86 -4.78 -21.37
CA GLY A 105 10.39 -5.75 -22.33
C GLY A 105 9.85 -5.47 -23.74
#